data_AF-A0AA92V9S9-F1
#
_entry.id   AF-A0AA92V9S9-F1
#
_cell.length_a   1.000
_cell.length_b   1.000
_cell.length_c   1.000
_cell.angle_alpha   90.00
_cell.angle_beta   90.00
_cell.angle_gamma   90.00
#
_symmetry.space_group_name_H-M   'P 1'
#
loop_
_entity.id
_entity.type
_entity.pdbx_description
1 polymer ?
#
loop_
_entity_poly.entity_id
_entity_poly.type
_entity_poly.pdbx_seq_one_letter_code
_entity_poly.pdbx_strand_id
1 'polypeptide(L)'
;MIGMKDGNVPTMRNSILEPIIRFTMDSWFNGTSTTEETAVVCGQIVKGAVALSQENNSASTSSDNQLSSDDIATCMIGRLVDCMPLVDEEEHNRLQLRNAIFKFFTRVLNRDWLQLLLLIKELPDIASHGKSASVKLNTAEDMGLFQSLCSDYKACCPTSTVETAAKPVVTAKADNHK
;
A
#
# COMPACT_ATOMS: atom_id res chain seq x y z
N MET A 1 -4.80 -12.55 22.99
CA MET A 1 -3.39 -12.13 22.86
C MET A 1 -2.79 -12.93 21.71
N ILE A 2 -2.83 -12.38 20.50
CA ILE A 2 -2.35 -13.06 19.29
C ILE A 2 -0.83 -12.86 19.24
N GLY A 3 -0.09 -13.93 19.49
CA GLY A 3 1.35 -13.95 19.31
C GLY A 3 1.69 -13.79 17.83
N MET A 4 2.26 -12.64 17.47
CA MET A 4 2.91 -12.43 16.18
C MET A 4 4.15 -13.34 16.13
N LYS A 5 4.10 -14.39 15.32
CA LYS A 5 5.28 -15.03 14.76
C LYS A 5 5.57 -14.38 13.41
N ASP A 6 6.84 -14.08 13.21
CA ASP A 6 7.44 -13.40 12.06
C ASP A 6 6.71 -13.60 10.73
N GLY A 7 6.36 -12.48 10.08
CA GLY A 7 6.09 -12.42 8.64
C GLY A 7 4.76 -12.98 8.12
N ASN A 8 3.98 -13.70 8.94
CA ASN A 8 2.72 -14.26 8.48
C ASN A 8 1.54 -13.30 8.74
N VAL A 9 1.01 -12.76 7.65
CA VAL A 9 -0.29 -12.07 7.60
C VAL A 9 -1.36 -13.03 8.15
N PRO A 10 -2.33 -12.55 8.95
CA PRO A 10 -3.43 -13.38 9.43
C PRO A 10 -4.08 -14.14 8.26
N THR A 11 -3.98 -15.47 8.28
CA THR A 11 -4.61 -16.29 7.24
C THR A 11 -6.11 -16.32 7.50
N MET A 12 -6.88 -15.52 6.75
CA MET A 12 -8.34 -15.55 6.83
C MET A 12 -8.83 -16.94 6.41
N ARG A 13 -9.53 -17.64 7.31
CA ARG A 13 -10.10 -18.99 7.09
C ARG A 13 -11.17 -19.07 5.98
N ASN A 14 -11.45 -17.97 5.28
CA ASN A 14 -12.45 -17.89 4.23
C ASN A 14 -11.78 -17.97 2.86
N SER A 15 -11.72 -19.17 2.29
CA SER A 15 -11.15 -19.47 0.96
C SER A 15 -11.77 -18.65 -0.19
N ILE A 16 -12.94 -18.05 0.01
CA ILE A 16 -13.65 -17.23 -0.98
C ILE A 16 -13.15 -15.79 -1.03
N LEU A 17 -12.66 -15.23 0.09
CA LEU A 17 -12.28 -13.82 0.14
C LEU A 17 -10.93 -13.57 -0.55
N GLU A 18 -10.01 -14.53 -0.48
CA GLU A 18 -8.69 -14.40 -1.09
C GLU A 18 -8.75 -14.20 -2.62
N PRO A 19 -9.49 -15.01 -3.41
CA PRO A 19 -9.66 -14.76 -4.84
C PRO A 19 -10.31 -13.41 -5.16
N ILE A 20 -11.30 -12.98 -4.36
CA ILE A 20 -12.02 -11.71 -4.59
C ILE A 20 -11.10 -10.52 -4.33
N ILE A 21 -10.35 -10.55 -3.22
CA ILE A 21 -9.38 -9.52 -2.88
C ILE A 21 -8.33 -9.43 -3.99
N ARG A 22 -7.75 -10.58 -4.39
CA ARG A 22 -6.76 -10.62 -5.46
C ARG A 22 -7.29 -10.07 -6.78
N PHE A 23 -8.47 -10.51 -7.21
CA PHE A 23 -9.11 -10.01 -8.43
C PHE A 23 -9.33 -8.49 -8.38
N THR A 24 -9.77 -7.98 -7.23
CA THR A 24 -9.99 -6.55 -7.01
C THR A 24 -8.68 -5.76 -7.13
N MET A 25 -7.61 -6.23 -6.49
CA MET A 25 -6.30 -5.60 -6.55
C MET A 25 -5.70 -5.66 -7.95
N ASP A 26 -5.75 -6.82 -8.61
CA ASP A 26 -5.25 -7.01 -9.97
C ASP A 26 -5.99 -6.09 -10.95
N SER A 27 -7.31 -5.98 -10.84
CA SER A 27 -8.12 -5.08 -11.67
C SER A 27 -7.71 -3.62 -11.49
N TRP A 28 -7.41 -3.22 -10.26
CA TRP A 28 -6.97 -1.86 -9.95
C TRP A 28 -5.53 -1.59 -10.44
N PHE A 29 -4.59 -2.48 -10.17
CA PHE A 29 -3.20 -2.35 -10.63
C PHE A 29 -3.09 -2.36 -12.16
N ASN A 30 -3.93 -3.13 -12.85
CA ASN A 30 -3.98 -3.16 -14.31
C ASN A 30 -4.77 -1.99 -14.93
N GLY A 31 -5.34 -1.11 -14.10
CA GLY A 31 -6.09 0.06 -14.57
C GLY A 31 -7.47 -0.25 -15.17
N THR A 32 -8.00 -1.46 -14.97
CA THR A 32 -9.34 -1.84 -15.44
C THR A 32 -10.45 -1.37 -14.51
N SER A 33 -10.12 -0.89 -13.30
CA SER A 33 -11.04 -0.22 -12.38
C SER A 33 -10.44 1.08 -11.85
N THR A 34 -11.30 2.07 -11.61
CA THR A 34 -10.88 3.34 -11.00
C THR A 34 -10.54 3.17 -9.51
N THR A 35 -9.80 4.13 -8.95
CA THR A 35 -9.47 4.13 -7.52
C THR A 35 -10.74 4.21 -6.66
N GLU A 36 -11.71 5.02 -7.10
CA GLU A 36 -12.98 5.26 -6.42
C GLU A 36 -13.85 4.00 -6.39
N GLU A 37 -14.02 3.33 -7.54
CA GLU A 37 -14.74 2.06 -7.62
C GLU A 37 -14.08 0.99 -6.76
N THR A 38 -12.75 0.87 -6.85
CA THR A 38 -11.98 -0.09 -6.06
C THR A 38 -12.15 0.16 -4.57
N ALA A 39 -12.09 1.42 -4.13
CA ALA A 39 -12.31 1.79 -2.72
C ALA A 39 -13.70 1.36 -2.21
N VAL A 40 -14.74 1.56 -3.02
CA VAL A 40 -16.10 1.10 -2.71
C VAL A 40 -16.13 -0.42 -2.58
N VAL A 41 -15.55 -1.14 -3.53
CA VAL A 41 -15.49 -2.62 -3.52
C VAL A 41 -14.74 -3.13 -2.28
N CYS A 42 -13.61 -2.53 -1.91
CA CYS A 42 -12.89 -2.87 -0.68
C CYS A 42 -13.77 -2.73 0.57
N GLY A 43 -14.51 -1.62 0.68
CA GLY A 43 -15.47 -1.42 1.76
C GLY A 43 -16.57 -2.48 1.80
N GLN A 44 -17.08 -2.92 0.64
CA GLN A 44 -18.09 -3.96 0.55
C GLN A 44 -17.55 -5.36 0.88
N ILE A 45 -16.32 -5.67 0.48
CA ILE A 45 -15.65 -6.93 0.83
C ILE A 45 -15.55 -7.06 2.35
N VAL A 46 -15.09 -6.01 3.03
CA VAL A 46 -14.98 -6.03 4.50
C VAL A 46 -16.36 -6.20 5.15
N LYS A 47 -17.37 -5.43 4.70
CA LYS A 47 -18.74 -5.55 5.23
C LYS A 47 -19.32 -6.96 5.01
N GLY A 48 -19.17 -7.51 3.82
CA GLY A 48 -19.64 -8.86 3.49
C GLY A 48 -18.91 -9.93 4.29
N ALA A 49 -17.59 -9.81 4.46
CA ALA A 49 -16.80 -10.74 5.26
C ALA A 49 -17.20 -10.74 6.75
N VAL A 50 -17.54 -9.57 7.30
CA VAL A 50 -18.07 -9.44 8.67
C VAL A 50 -19.44 -10.10 8.79
N ALA A 51 -20.34 -9.90 7.81
CA ALA A 51 -21.65 -10.53 7.81
C ALA A 51 -21.53 -12.07 7.72
N LEU A 52 -20.65 -12.58 6.86
CA LEU A 52 -20.37 -14.02 6.74
C LEU A 52 -19.75 -14.61 8.01
N SER A 53 -18.87 -13.88 8.69
CA SER A 53 -18.28 -14.35 9.96
C SER A 53 -19.32 -14.41 11.08
N GLN A 54 -20.30 -13.50 11.06
CA GLN A 54 -21.43 -13.50 11.99
C GLN A 54 -22.41 -14.64 11.74
N GLU A 55 -22.78 -14.87 10.48
CA GLU A 55 -23.75 -15.89 10.09
C GLU A 55 -23.24 -17.30 10.41
N ASN A 56 -21.97 -17.60 10.09
CA ASN A 56 -21.36 -18.91 10.37
C ASN A 56 -21.27 -19.25 11.86
N ASN A 57 -21.19 -18.24 12.73
CA ASN A 57 -21.08 -18.43 14.17
C ASN A 57 -22.45 -18.51 14.88
N SER A 58 -23.55 -18.18 14.20
CA SER A 58 -24.91 -18.33 14.75
C SER A 58 -25.31 -19.79 15.01
N ALA A 59 -24.60 -20.75 14.40
CA ALA A 59 -24.77 -22.18 14.61
C ALA A 59 -23.90 -22.76 15.75
N SER A 60 -23.01 -21.97 16.36
CA SER A 60 -22.04 -22.42 17.36
C SER A 60 -21.99 -21.48 18.57
N THR A 61 -22.22 -22.00 19.78
CA THR A 61 -22.32 -21.24 21.04
C THR A 61 -20.99 -20.65 21.55
N SER A 62 -19.99 -20.45 20.70
CA SER A 62 -18.66 -19.93 21.06
C SER A 62 -18.45 -18.56 20.41
N SER A 63 -18.34 -17.52 21.23
CA SER A 63 -18.06 -16.13 20.85
C SER A 63 -16.61 -15.89 20.40
N ASP A 64 -15.73 -16.87 20.56
CA ASP A 64 -14.27 -16.66 20.52
C ASP A 64 -13.69 -16.58 19.10
N ASN A 65 -14.51 -16.80 18.05
CA ASN A 65 -14.09 -16.82 16.65
C ASN A 65 -14.68 -15.71 15.77
N GLN A 66 -15.32 -14.69 16.36
CA GLN A 66 -15.86 -13.58 15.58
C GLN A 66 -14.74 -12.63 15.16
N LEU A 67 -14.31 -12.71 13.89
CA LEU A 67 -13.36 -11.76 13.33
C LEU A 67 -13.98 -10.35 13.36
N SER A 68 -13.29 -9.41 13.98
CA SER A 68 -13.73 -8.02 13.95
C SER A 68 -13.58 -7.44 12.55
N SER A 69 -14.33 -6.38 12.27
CA SER A 69 -14.16 -5.64 11.02
C SER A 69 -12.75 -5.04 10.88
N ASP A 70 -12.02 -4.80 11.99
CA ASP A 70 -10.64 -4.34 11.97
C ASP A 70 -9.66 -5.46 11.64
N ASP A 71 -9.90 -6.69 12.11
CA ASP A 71 -9.07 -7.85 11.74
C ASP A 71 -9.19 -8.15 10.25
N ILE A 72 -10.41 -8.07 9.70
CA ILE A 72 -10.67 -8.28 8.28
C ILE A 72 -10.05 -7.17 7.44
N ALA A 73 -10.22 -5.90 7.84
CA ALA A 73 -9.58 -4.77 7.15
C ALA A 73 -8.05 -4.89 7.18
N THR A 74 -7.47 -5.24 8.33
CA THR A 74 -6.02 -5.46 8.49
C THR A 74 -5.53 -6.58 7.58
N CYS A 75 -6.24 -7.70 7.51
CA CYS A 75 -5.92 -8.78 6.59
C CYS A 75 -5.96 -8.32 5.12
N MET A 76 -7.00 -7.57 4.74
CA MET A 76 -7.16 -7.07 3.38
C MET A 76 -6.04 -6.09 3.00
N ILE A 77 -5.65 -5.19 3.91
CA ILE A 77 -4.49 -4.30 3.74
C ILE A 77 -3.22 -5.12 3.53
N GLY A 78 -3.01 -6.18 4.32
CA GLY A 78 -1.87 -7.09 4.15
C GLY A 78 -1.79 -7.66 2.73
N ARG A 79 -2.92 -8.15 2.19
CA ARG A 79 -2.99 -8.67 0.82
C ARG A 79 -2.76 -7.63 -0.25
N LEU A 80 -3.27 -6.42 -0.04
CA LEU A 80 -3.02 -5.30 -0.94
C LEU A 80 -1.53 -4.94 -0.97
N VAL A 81 -0.85 -4.92 0.19
CA VAL A 81 0.59 -4.62 0.27
C VAL A 81 1.40 -5.73 -0.39
N ASP A 82 0.96 -7.00 -0.30
CA ASP A 82 1.59 -8.13 -1.00
C ASP A 82 1.53 -8.01 -2.53
N CYS A 83 0.53 -7.31 -3.05
CA CYS A 83 0.37 -7.08 -4.48
C CYS A 83 1.15 -5.85 -4.98
N MET A 84 1.72 -5.03 -4.09
CA MET A 84 2.46 -3.84 -4.50
C MET A 84 3.75 -4.22 -5.25
N PRO A 85 4.02 -3.62 -6.42
CA PRO A 85 5.26 -3.83 -7.15
C PRO A 85 6.40 -3.06 -6.47
N LEU A 86 7.01 -3.65 -5.46
CA LEU A 86 8.20 -3.10 -4.80
C LEU A 86 9.45 -3.48 -5.60
N VAL A 87 10.22 -2.48 -6.03
CA VAL A 87 11.42 -2.63 -6.87
C VAL A 87 12.65 -2.57 -5.96
N ASP A 88 12.99 -3.68 -5.31
CA ASP A 88 14.28 -3.86 -4.63
C ASP A 88 14.76 -5.31 -4.86
N GLU A 89 16.04 -5.46 -5.20
CA GLU A 89 16.68 -6.76 -5.40
C GLU A 89 17.00 -7.45 -4.06
N GLU A 90 17.14 -6.68 -2.97
CA GLU A 90 17.43 -7.20 -1.64
C GLU A 90 16.14 -7.56 -0.89
N GLU A 91 15.92 -8.87 -0.71
CA GLU A 91 14.72 -9.40 -0.05
C GLU A 91 14.49 -8.83 1.35
N HIS A 92 15.57 -8.53 2.08
CA HIS A 92 15.50 -7.94 3.41
C HIS A 92 14.89 -6.53 3.39
N ASN A 93 15.38 -5.66 2.51
CA ASN A 93 14.90 -4.28 2.37
C ASN A 93 13.46 -4.27 1.86
N ARG A 94 13.16 -5.12 0.88
CA ARG A 94 11.79 -5.34 0.38
C ARG A 94 10.82 -5.73 1.50
N LEU A 95 11.22 -6.65 2.37
CA LEU A 95 10.40 -7.08 3.50
C LEU A 95 10.25 -5.98 4.56
N GLN A 96 11.31 -5.21 4.83
CA GLN A 96 11.24 -4.05 5.74
C GLN A 96 10.28 -3.00 5.22
N LEU A 97 10.38 -2.62 3.95
CA LEU A 97 9.49 -1.65 3.31
C LEU A 97 8.03 -2.15 3.31
N ARG A 98 7.81 -3.42 2.94
CA ARG A 98 6.50 -4.07 3.02
C ARG A 98 5.90 -3.93 4.43
N ASN A 99 6.69 -4.22 5.45
CA ASN A 99 6.26 -4.12 6.84
C ASN A 99 5.99 -2.66 7.27
N ALA A 100 6.79 -1.70 6.81
CA ALA A 100 6.59 -0.28 7.09
C ALA A 100 5.28 0.23 6.46
N ILE A 101 5.04 -0.08 5.18
CA ILE A 101 3.80 0.24 4.47
C ILE A 101 2.60 -0.36 5.21
N PHE A 102 2.67 -1.65 5.53
CA PHE A 102 1.59 -2.35 6.23
C PHE A 102 1.28 -1.71 7.58
N LYS A 103 2.30 -1.44 8.41
CA LYS A 103 2.14 -0.78 9.71
C LYS A 103 1.51 0.60 9.57
N PHE A 104 1.96 1.39 8.60
CA PHE A 104 1.42 2.73 8.37
C PHE A 104 -0.06 2.67 7.95
N PHE A 105 -0.40 1.88 6.93
CA PHE A 105 -1.78 1.77 6.45
C PHE A 105 -2.74 1.21 7.49
N THR A 106 -2.34 0.18 8.24
CA THR A 106 -3.19 -0.41 9.27
C THR A 106 -3.41 0.50 10.47
N ARG A 107 -2.47 1.41 10.76
CA ARG A 107 -2.59 2.37 11.86
C ARG A 107 -3.32 3.65 11.45
N VAL A 108 -2.95 4.22 10.31
CA VAL A 108 -3.33 5.59 9.92
C VAL A 108 -4.53 5.61 8.98
N LEU A 109 -4.61 4.65 8.05
CA LEU A 109 -5.61 4.63 6.97
C LEU A 109 -6.54 3.43 7.05
N ASN A 110 -6.70 2.87 8.25
CA ASN A 110 -7.56 1.70 8.45
C ASN A 110 -8.99 2.03 8.01
N ARG A 111 -9.50 1.27 7.04
CA ARG A 111 -10.81 1.45 6.40
C ARG A 111 -11.00 2.72 5.56
N ASP A 112 -10.04 3.63 5.50
CA ASP A 112 -10.04 4.74 4.54
C ASP A 112 -9.46 4.25 3.21
N TRP A 113 -10.21 3.39 2.53
CA TRP A 113 -9.77 2.70 1.32
C TRP A 113 -9.39 3.66 0.20
N LEU A 114 -10.07 4.80 0.08
CA LEU A 114 -9.78 5.78 -0.96
C LEU A 114 -8.42 6.44 -0.72
N GLN A 115 -8.20 6.96 0.50
CA GLN A 115 -6.90 7.58 0.83
C GLN A 115 -5.76 6.57 0.77
N LEU A 116 -6.01 5.34 1.21
CA LEU A 116 -5.04 4.26 1.13
C LEU A 116 -4.63 3.95 -0.32
N LEU A 117 -5.59 3.78 -1.23
CA LEU A 117 -5.32 3.50 -2.64
C LEU A 117 -4.65 4.69 -3.35
N LEU A 118 -5.07 5.93 -3.04
CA LEU A 118 -4.42 7.13 -3.55
C LEU A 118 -2.95 7.19 -3.11
N LEU A 119 -2.70 6.96 -1.81
CA LEU A 119 -1.36 7.06 -1.27
C LEU A 119 -0.42 6.01 -1.88
N ILE A 120 -0.90 4.80 -2.17
CA ILE A 120 -0.10 3.79 -2.88
C ILE A 120 0.38 4.29 -4.24
N LYS A 121 -0.50 4.97 -5.00
CA LYS A 121 -0.14 5.55 -6.30
C LYS A 121 0.85 6.72 -6.16
N GLU A 122 0.71 7.50 -5.10
CA GLU A 122 1.52 8.70 -4.86
C GLU A 122 2.87 8.41 -4.20
N LEU A 123 3.00 7.31 -3.45
CA LEU A 123 4.20 6.96 -2.68
C LEU A 123 5.52 7.06 -3.48
N PRO A 124 5.62 6.52 -4.72
CA PRO A 124 6.82 6.67 -5.52
C PRO A 124 7.17 8.15 -5.77
N ASP A 125 6.18 8.95 -6.16
CA ASP A 125 6.38 10.37 -6.45
C ASP A 125 6.70 11.19 -5.21
N ILE A 126 6.09 10.86 -4.06
CA ILE A 126 6.34 11.52 -2.79
C ILE A 126 7.77 11.24 -2.33
N ALA A 127 8.17 9.97 -2.29
CA ALA A 127 9.47 9.56 -1.77
C ALA A 127 10.63 9.97 -2.69
N SER A 128 10.43 9.91 -4.01
CA SER A 128 11.48 10.17 -5.00
C SER A 128 11.55 11.63 -5.45
N HIS A 129 10.42 12.34 -5.50
CA HIS A 129 10.34 13.69 -6.08
C HIS A 129 9.84 14.75 -5.09
N GLY A 130 9.55 14.37 -3.84
CA GLY A 130 9.09 15.30 -2.82
C GLY A 130 7.72 15.90 -3.12
N LYS A 131 6.88 15.22 -3.92
CA LYS A 131 5.49 15.67 -4.13
C LYS A 131 4.74 15.66 -2.81
N SER A 132 3.82 16.60 -2.65
CA SER A 132 2.89 16.60 -1.52
C SER A 132 1.94 15.42 -1.62
N ALA A 133 1.73 14.72 -0.50
CA ALA A 133 0.73 13.66 -0.42
C ALA A 133 -0.69 14.25 -0.36
N SER A 134 -1.65 13.57 -0.99
CA SER A 134 -3.07 13.94 -0.89
C SER A 134 -3.68 13.61 0.48
N VAL A 135 -3.04 12.69 1.21
CA VAL A 135 -3.48 12.26 2.54
C VAL A 135 -3.34 13.37 3.58
N LYS A 136 -4.38 13.57 4.38
CA LYS A 136 -4.34 14.49 5.53
C LYS A 136 -4.00 13.72 6.79
N LEU A 137 -2.82 14.00 7.34
CA LEU A 137 -2.35 13.44 8.61
C LEU A 137 -2.66 14.42 9.73
N ASN A 138 -3.45 13.99 10.73
CA ASN A 138 -3.99 14.88 11.76
C ASN A 138 -3.15 14.91 13.03
N THR A 139 -2.22 13.98 13.21
CA THR A 139 -1.38 13.87 14.41
C THR A 139 0.10 13.94 14.07
N ALA A 140 0.90 14.46 15.01
CA ALA A 140 2.36 14.48 14.90
C ALA A 140 2.95 13.06 14.83
N GLU A 141 2.29 12.10 15.48
CA GLU A 141 2.69 10.69 15.43
C GLU A 141 2.51 10.12 14.02
N ASP A 142 1.36 10.33 13.39
CA ASP A 142 1.09 9.86 12.02
C ASP A 142 2.05 10.52 11.02
N MET A 143 2.35 11.80 11.20
CA MET A 143 3.36 12.49 10.40
C MET A 143 4.75 11.87 10.55
N GLY A 144 5.15 11.52 11.78
CA GLY A 144 6.42 10.84 12.03
C GLY A 144 6.48 9.46 11.38
N LEU A 145 5.41 8.68 11.47
CA LEU A 145 5.31 7.37 10.79
C LEU A 145 5.38 7.52 9.27
N PHE A 146 4.72 8.54 8.71
CA PHE A 146 4.74 8.82 7.29
C PHE A 146 6.14 9.23 6.78
N GLN A 147 6.85 10.08 7.54
CA GLN A 147 8.23 10.45 7.22
C GLN A 147 9.18 9.25 7.26
N SER A 148 9.01 8.36 8.24
CA SER A 148 9.76 7.10 8.32
C SER A 148 9.48 6.24 7.08
N LEU A 149 8.20 6.07 6.72
CA LEU A 149 7.80 5.30 5.54
C LEU A 149 8.43 5.85 4.25
N CYS A 150 8.41 7.16 4.04
CA CYS A 150 9.03 7.78 2.86
C CYS A 150 10.56 7.56 2.83
N SER A 151 11.21 7.56 3.99
CA SER A 151 12.64 7.30 4.10
C SER A 151 12.98 5.86 3.76
N ASP A 152 12.22 4.90 4.30
CA ASP A 152 12.36 3.47 3.99
C ASP A 152 12.11 3.20 2.50
N TYR A 153 11.08 3.84 1.93
CA TYR A 153 10.75 3.71 0.51
C TYR A 153 11.90 4.21 -0.37
N LYS A 154 12.48 5.37 -0.04
CA LYS A 154 13.59 5.95 -0.80
C LYS A 154 14.86 5.10 -0.71
N ALA A 155 15.10 4.44 0.42
CA ALA A 155 16.24 3.56 0.60
C ALA A 155 16.13 2.29 -0.27
N CYS A 156 14.92 1.73 -0.39
CA CYS A 156 14.68 0.49 -1.14
C CYS A 156 14.47 0.72 -2.65
N CYS A 157 13.91 1.87 -3.02
CA CYS A 157 13.61 2.24 -4.41
C CYS A 157 14.44 3.47 -4.83
N PRO A 158 15.79 3.40 -4.85
CA PRO A 158 16.60 4.54 -5.26
C PRO A 158 16.27 4.87 -6.72
N THR A 159 15.82 6.11 -6.97
CA THR A 159 15.65 6.59 -8.34
C THR A 159 16.95 6.39 -9.08
N SER A 160 16.93 5.61 -10.17
CA SER A 160 18.05 5.55 -11.10
C SER A 160 18.28 6.97 -11.58
N THR A 161 19.33 7.61 -11.06
CA THR A 161 19.82 8.89 -11.52
C THR A 161 20.41 8.67 -12.91
N VAL A 162 19.57 8.52 -13.93
CA VAL A 162 20.03 8.77 -15.29
C VAL A 162 20.27 10.27 -15.36
N GLU A 163 21.54 10.62 -15.21
CA GLU A 163 22.09 11.95 -15.46
C GLU A 163 21.46 12.54 -16.72
N THR A 164 20.63 13.57 -16.56
CA THR A 164 20.55 14.63 -17.55
C THR A 164 21.83 15.44 -17.44
N ALA A 165 22.96 14.83 -17.80
CA ALA A 165 24.16 15.57 -18.15
C ALA A 165 23.82 16.30 -19.45
N ALA A 166 23.27 17.50 -19.32
CA ALA A 166 23.23 18.45 -20.39
C ALA A 166 24.68 18.66 -20.84
N LYS A 167 25.06 18.06 -21.98
CA LYS A 167 26.32 18.36 -22.65
C LYS A 167 26.44 19.88 -22.75
N PRO A 168 27.55 20.51 -22.33
CA PRO A 168 27.77 21.90 -22.63
C PRO A 168 27.86 22.02 -24.14
N VAL A 169 26.91 22.74 -24.73
CA VAL A 169 27.00 23.20 -26.12
C VAL A 169 28.18 24.16 -26.18
N VAL A 170 29.34 23.64 -26.56
CA VAL A 170 30.49 24.47 -26.93
C VAL A 170 30.11 25.18 -28.22
N THR A 171 30.01 26.50 -28.11
CA THR A 171 29.82 27.47 -29.18
C THR A 171 31.00 27.43 -30.15
N ALA A 172 30.75 27.07 -31.41
CA ALA A 172 31.67 27.37 -32.51
C ALA A 172 31.11 28.58 -33.28
N LYS A 173 31.61 29.76 -32.94
CA LYS A 173 31.49 30.97 -33.77
C LYS A 173 32.45 30.78 -34.95
N ALA A 174 31.92 30.54 -36.14
CA ALA A 174 32.69 30.70 -37.38
C ALA A 174 32.33 32.07 -37.97
N ASP A 175 33.15 33.06 -37.63
CA ASP A 175 33.30 34.28 -38.41
C ASP A 175 33.79 33.88 -39.81
N ASN A 176 33.03 34.22 -40.85
CA ASN A 176 33.54 34.30 -42.21
C ASN A 176 33.13 35.64 -42.81
N HIS A 177 33.97 36.64 -42.55
CA HIS A 177 34.16 37.80 -43.42
C HIS A 177 35.42 37.56 -44.24
N LYS A 178 35.28 37.22 -45.53
CA LYS A 178 35.92 37.93 -46.65
C LYS A 178 35.43 37.42 -47.99
#